data_AF-A0A7C4GCE9-F1
#
_entry.id   AF-A0A7C4GCE9-F1
#
_cell.length_a   1.000
_cell.length_b   1.000
_cell.length_c   1.000
_cell.angle_alpha   90.00
_cell.angle_beta   90.00
_cell.angle_gamma   90.00
#
_symmetry.space_group_name_H-M   'P 1'
#
loop_
_entity.id
_entity.type
_entity.pdbx_description
1 polymer ?
#
loop_
_entity_poly.entity_id
_entity_poly.type
_entity_poly.pdbx_seq_one_letter_code
_entity_poly.pdbx_strand_id
1 'polypeptide(L)'
;AKASVHRRSSYIQYNPEHYHCQLYCARINNYAAVVDFTGGTKVMSAALALVARRWKCTFAYVGGRERNKNGVGVVVSGREQQFSHFNPWDVLGYQAVEDAVAVFNHGGYAAAAALLDGAVKNAGQPALKRELATLKAVVDAYAAWDCFDHDKAKRHFDDALKNRNDLAAIFPHETRSLVARLERHRDRAMQLASANEPTAAWVEDLVRNARRRAAEGRFDDAVARLYRAFEALAQVRLREKHGVSDTKAVLLSQLPDTLRTEWANRGRDNRCFMLGLQDAWRVLKGCNDALGRKFFELGLADEPGSPLVARNQSILAHGFQPVGEPVYSRLHEKLLCLVSLEATDPHDWRLPVP
;
A
#
# COMPACT_ATOMS: atom_id res chain seq x y z
N ALA A 1 15.40 31.53 -27.25
CA ALA A 1 14.06 31.41 -26.65
C ALA A 1 13.14 32.47 -27.23
N LYS A 2 12.22 32.07 -28.11
CA LYS A 2 11.00 32.81 -28.51
C LYS A 2 9.97 31.73 -28.79
N ALA A 3 8.97 31.59 -27.92
CA ALA A 3 7.90 30.62 -28.08
C ALA A 3 6.74 31.31 -28.80
N SER A 4 6.51 30.94 -30.06
CA SER A 4 5.28 31.26 -30.78
C SER A 4 4.31 30.10 -30.58
N VAL A 5 3.15 30.39 -29.99
CA VAL A 5 2.04 29.45 -29.86
C VAL A 5 1.38 29.31 -31.23
N HIS A 6 1.34 28.10 -31.77
CA HIS A 6 0.46 27.76 -32.90
C HIS A 6 -0.52 26.67 -32.43
N ARG A 7 -1.82 26.96 -32.56
CA ARG A 7 -2.90 25.97 -32.43
C ARG A 7 -2.59 24.80 -33.36
N ARG A 8 -2.47 23.59 -32.82
CA ARG A 8 -2.52 22.37 -33.63
C ARG A 8 -3.86 21.67 -33.43
N SER A 9 -4.58 21.63 -34.54
CA SER A 9 -5.75 20.81 -34.81
C SER A 9 -5.48 19.35 -34.42
N SER A 10 -6.49 18.73 -33.83
CA SER A 10 -6.57 17.31 -33.50
C SER A 10 -6.43 16.45 -34.76
N TYR A 11 -5.25 15.85 -34.93
CA TYR A 11 -5.06 14.66 -35.73
C TYR A 11 -4.45 13.60 -34.81
N ILE A 12 -5.24 12.58 -34.47
CA ILE A 12 -4.73 11.32 -33.94
C ILE A 12 -4.00 10.66 -35.12
N GLN A 13 -2.73 11.01 -35.31
CA GLN A 13 -1.85 10.28 -36.20
C GLN A 13 -1.53 8.94 -35.52
N TYR A 14 -2.14 7.89 -36.04
CA TYR A 14 -1.70 6.51 -35.84
C TYR A 14 -0.20 6.47 -36.16
N ASN A 15 0.66 6.27 -35.16
CA ASN A 15 2.11 6.26 -35.36
C ASN A 15 2.52 4.92 -36.02
N PRO A 16 2.85 4.88 -37.32
CA PRO A 16 3.07 3.63 -38.05
C PRO A 16 4.24 2.81 -37.49
N GLU A 17 5.22 3.49 -36.89
CA GLU A 17 6.39 2.87 -36.26
C GLU A 17 6.01 1.96 -35.09
N HIS A 18 4.97 2.32 -34.33
CA HIS A 18 4.52 1.54 -33.18
C HIS A 18 3.89 0.21 -33.60
N TYR A 19 3.15 0.21 -34.72
CA TYR A 19 2.55 -1.00 -35.30
C TYR A 19 3.62 -1.92 -35.92
N HIS A 20 4.58 -1.36 -36.66
CA HIS A 20 5.67 -2.14 -37.24
C HIS A 20 6.58 -2.75 -36.19
N CYS A 21 6.94 -2.02 -35.12
CA CYS A 21 7.71 -2.57 -34.02
C CYS A 21 6.94 -3.64 -33.24
N GLN A 22 5.63 -3.46 -32.98
CA GLN A 22 4.81 -4.48 -32.32
C GLN A 22 4.66 -5.76 -33.17
N LEU A 23 4.45 -5.63 -34.49
CA LEU A 23 4.45 -6.77 -35.42
C LEU A 23 5.81 -7.47 -35.50
N TYR A 24 6.91 -6.71 -35.42
CA TYR A 24 8.25 -7.29 -35.32
C TYR A 24 8.42 -8.02 -33.98
N CYS A 25 8.08 -7.40 -32.85
CA CYS A 25 8.14 -8.00 -31.51
C CYS A 25 7.31 -9.28 -31.37
N ALA A 26 6.17 -9.38 -32.08
CA ALA A 26 5.36 -10.60 -32.12
C ALA A 26 6.04 -11.77 -32.87
N ARG A 27 7.04 -11.49 -33.72
CA ARG A 27 7.87 -12.49 -34.44
C ARG A 27 9.20 -12.82 -33.73
N ILE A 28 9.48 -12.20 -32.57
CA ILE A 28 10.82 -12.07 -31.97
C ILE A 28 11.18 -13.11 -30.89
N ASN A 29 10.41 -14.18 -30.65
CA ASN A 29 10.88 -15.19 -29.67
C ASN A 29 12.28 -15.78 -29.98
N ASN A 30 12.83 -15.58 -31.19
CA ASN A 30 14.18 -15.96 -31.61
C ASN A 30 15.13 -14.80 -32.01
N TYR A 31 14.77 -13.53 -31.84
CA TYR A 31 15.61 -12.40 -32.29
C TYR A 31 15.85 -11.38 -31.18
N ALA A 32 16.90 -10.56 -31.30
CA ALA A 32 17.19 -9.46 -30.37
C ALA A 32 17.08 -8.12 -31.11
N ALA A 33 16.37 -7.16 -30.53
CA ALA A 33 16.27 -5.81 -31.08
C ALA A 33 17.44 -4.95 -30.58
N VAL A 34 18.17 -4.32 -31.51
CA VAL A 34 19.26 -3.40 -31.22
C VAL A 34 18.90 -2.03 -31.78
N VAL A 35 18.95 -1.01 -30.94
CA VAL A 35 18.65 0.39 -31.28
C VAL A 35 19.97 1.12 -31.46
N ASP A 36 20.33 1.39 -32.70
CA ASP A 36 21.48 2.21 -33.05
C ASP A 36 21.09 3.69 -33.08
N PHE A 37 21.65 4.47 -32.15
CA PHE A 37 21.40 5.92 -32.07
C PHE A 37 22.61 6.76 -32.51
N THR A 38 23.58 6.14 -33.22
CA THR A 38 24.79 6.80 -33.74
C THR A 38 24.47 7.86 -34.78
N GLY A 39 23.57 7.52 -35.70
CA GLY A 39 23.16 8.38 -36.80
C GLY A 39 21.97 9.27 -36.42
N GLY A 40 21.95 10.48 -36.98
CA GLY A 40 20.85 11.43 -36.79
C GLY A 40 21.26 12.68 -36.03
N THR A 41 20.35 13.66 -36.00
CA THR A 41 20.55 14.86 -35.17
C THR A 41 20.43 14.48 -33.69
N LYS A 42 20.99 15.30 -32.79
CA LYS A 42 20.86 15.10 -31.33
C LYS A 42 19.40 14.90 -30.90
N VAL A 43 18.48 15.63 -31.53
CA VAL A 43 17.03 15.53 -31.25
C VAL A 43 16.48 14.19 -31.72
N MET A 44 16.90 13.69 -32.89
CA MET A 44 16.48 12.37 -33.40
C MET A 44 17.02 11.24 -32.54
N SER A 45 18.32 11.25 -32.19
CA SER A 45 18.91 10.23 -31.31
C SER A 45 18.26 10.23 -29.93
N ALA A 46 17.99 11.41 -29.36
CA ALA A 46 17.27 11.53 -28.09
C ALA A 46 15.82 11.04 -28.20
N ALA A 47 15.09 11.39 -29.26
CA ALA A 47 13.73 10.93 -29.48
C ALA A 47 13.66 9.41 -29.67
N LEU A 48 14.56 8.84 -30.48
CA LEU A 48 14.68 7.40 -30.66
C LEU A 48 14.96 6.71 -29.33
N ALA A 49 15.87 7.26 -28.51
CA ALA A 49 16.15 6.72 -27.20
C ALA A 49 14.92 6.74 -26.27
N LEU A 50 14.21 7.86 -26.22
CA LEU A 50 13.02 8.03 -25.39
C LEU A 50 11.85 7.14 -25.80
N VAL A 51 11.69 6.90 -27.11
CA VAL A 51 10.64 6.01 -27.63
C VAL A 51 11.04 4.54 -27.42
N ALA A 52 12.26 4.19 -27.81
CA ALA A 52 12.72 2.81 -27.81
C ALA A 52 12.93 2.21 -26.42
N ARG A 53 13.08 3.06 -25.39
CA ARG A 53 13.14 2.64 -23.98
C ARG A 53 11.95 1.78 -23.54
N ARG A 54 10.82 1.87 -24.23
CA ARG A 54 9.60 1.09 -23.97
C ARG A 54 9.67 -0.35 -24.49
N TRP A 55 10.69 -0.68 -25.28
CA TRP A 55 10.84 -1.99 -25.93
C TRP A 55 11.97 -2.79 -25.28
N LYS A 56 11.86 -4.12 -25.36
CA LYS A 56 12.93 -5.03 -24.95
C LYS A 56 14.04 -5.01 -26.02
N CYS A 57 14.95 -4.06 -25.90
CA CYS A 57 16.03 -3.81 -26.86
C CYS A 57 17.34 -3.45 -26.14
N THR A 58 18.46 -3.64 -26.83
CA THR A 58 19.76 -3.10 -26.41
C THR A 58 20.08 -1.86 -27.22
N PHE A 59 20.76 -0.92 -26.60
CA PHE A 59 21.21 0.30 -27.24
C PHE A 59 22.64 0.12 -27.73
N ALA A 60 22.89 0.53 -28.96
CA ALA A 60 24.20 0.50 -29.60
C ALA A 60 24.59 1.90 -30.07
N TYR A 61 25.89 2.17 -29.97
CA TYR A 61 26.53 3.37 -30.48
C TYR A 61 27.86 3.00 -31.12
N VAL A 62 28.10 3.47 -32.34
CA VAL A 62 29.36 3.33 -33.05
C VAL A 62 30.15 4.62 -32.85
N GLY A 63 31.15 4.54 -31.98
CA GLY A 63 32.12 5.60 -31.78
C GLY A 63 33.39 5.31 -32.54
N GLY A 64 34.49 5.90 -32.08
CA GLY A 64 35.82 5.52 -32.52
C GLY A 64 36.86 5.95 -31.50
N ARG A 65 38.00 5.27 -31.51
CA ARG A 65 39.13 5.56 -30.59
C ARG A 65 39.82 6.87 -30.91
N GLU A 66 39.64 7.36 -32.12
CA GLU A 66 40.28 8.55 -32.65
C GLU A 66 39.30 9.35 -33.48
N ARG A 67 39.29 10.67 -33.28
CA ARG A 67 38.46 11.62 -34.03
C ARG A 67 39.36 12.70 -34.62
N ASN A 68 39.07 13.10 -35.85
CA ASN A 68 39.79 14.22 -36.46
C ASN A 68 39.46 15.55 -35.75
N LYS A 69 40.15 16.63 -36.16
CA LYS A 69 40.00 17.97 -35.56
C LYS A 69 40.18 17.95 -34.03
N ASN A 70 41.27 17.35 -33.56
CA ASN A 70 41.62 17.26 -32.14
C ASN A 70 40.49 16.67 -31.26
N GLY A 71 39.79 15.63 -31.74
CA GLY A 71 38.76 14.95 -30.95
C GLY A 71 37.32 15.41 -31.19
N VAL A 72 37.11 16.55 -31.89
CA VAL A 72 35.77 17.18 -32.01
C VAL A 72 35.06 16.82 -33.31
N GLY A 73 35.81 16.33 -34.31
CA GLY A 73 35.24 15.99 -35.60
C GLY A 73 34.76 14.55 -35.70
N VAL A 74 34.71 14.03 -36.93
CA VAL A 74 34.26 12.67 -37.22
C VAL A 74 35.32 11.65 -36.86
N VAL A 75 34.86 10.42 -36.58
CA VAL A 75 35.73 9.27 -36.32
C VAL A 75 36.65 9.04 -37.51
N VAL A 76 37.92 8.77 -37.25
CA VAL A 76 38.91 8.43 -38.29
C VAL A 76 38.56 7.05 -38.86
N SER A 77 38.56 6.93 -40.19
CA SER A 77 38.26 5.68 -40.88
C SER A 77 39.17 4.55 -40.41
N GLY A 78 38.59 3.38 -40.09
CA GLY A 78 39.32 2.21 -39.56
C GLY A 78 39.57 2.27 -38.05
N ARG A 79 39.10 3.31 -37.36
CA ARG A 79 39.17 3.46 -35.89
C ARG A 79 37.80 3.36 -35.23
N GLU A 80 36.77 2.95 -35.97
CA GLU A 80 35.42 2.75 -35.48
C GLU A 80 35.41 1.66 -34.39
N GLN A 81 34.63 1.90 -33.35
CA GLN A 81 34.42 0.93 -32.28
C GLN A 81 32.94 0.88 -31.95
N GLN A 82 32.36 -0.32 -32.04
CA GLN A 82 30.99 -0.56 -31.63
C GLN A 82 30.92 -0.70 -30.11
N PHE A 83 30.03 0.07 -29.50
CA PHE A 83 29.63 -0.06 -28.11
C PHE A 83 28.19 -0.56 -28.09
N SER A 84 27.97 -1.85 -27.81
CA SER A 84 26.69 -2.55 -28.08
C SER A 84 26.02 -3.18 -26.85
N HIS A 85 26.25 -2.65 -25.65
CA HIS A 85 25.86 -3.35 -24.41
C HIS A 85 25.12 -2.47 -23.40
N PHE A 86 24.37 -1.47 -23.85
CA PHE A 86 23.55 -0.67 -22.94
C PHE A 86 22.13 -1.25 -22.90
N ASN A 87 21.80 -1.95 -21.81
CA ASN A 87 20.40 -2.26 -21.53
C ASN A 87 19.76 -1.00 -20.93
N PRO A 88 18.79 -0.36 -21.61
CA PRO A 88 18.15 0.84 -21.09
C PRO A 88 17.48 0.60 -19.73
N TRP A 89 17.03 -0.64 -19.46
CA TRP A 89 16.45 -1.02 -18.17
C TRP A 89 17.41 -0.93 -17.00
N ASP A 90 18.72 -1.02 -17.23
CA ASP A 90 19.71 -0.85 -16.17
C ASP A 90 19.76 0.59 -15.66
N VAL A 91 19.34 1.57 -16.47
CA VAL A 91 19.21 2.98 -16.08
C VAL A 91 17.76 3.32 -15.73
N LEU A 92 16.77 2.69 -16.37
CA LEU A 92 15.34 2.91 -16.10
C LEU A 92 14.83 2.17 -14.86
N GLY A 93 15.62 1.28 -14.26
CA GLY A 93 15.28 0.67 -12.97
C GLY A 93 14.89 1.71 -11.93
N TYR A 94 15.57 2.86 -11.92
CA TYR A 94 15.24 4.01 -11.08
C TYR A 94 13.85 4.60 -11.38
N GLN A 95 13.44 4.68 -12.65
CA GLN A 95 12.07 5.11 -12.99
C GLN A 95 11.02 4.13 -12.47
N ALA A 96 11.29 2.82 -12.55
CA ALA A 96 10.36 1.81 -12.04
C ALA A 96 10.23 1.89 -10.51
N VAL A 97 11.32 2.22 -9.80
CA VAL A 97 11.30 2.53 -8.37
C VAL A 97 10.43 3.77 -8.10
N GLU A 98 10.68 4.89 -8.79
CA GLU A 98 9.89 6.12 -8.63
C GLU A 98 8.38 5.89 -8.84
N ASP A 99 8.03 5.21 -9.94
CA ASP A 99 6.64 4.91 -10.28
C ASP A 99 6.01 3.97 -9.23
N ALA A 100 6.73 2.93 -8.80
CA ALA A 100 6.25 2.01 -7.78
C ALA A 100 6.07 2.69 -6.42
N VAL A 101 6.99 3.57 -6.01
CA VAL A 101 6.89 4.37 -4.77
C VAL A 101 5.71 5.32 -4.84
N ALA A 102 5.53 6.02 -5.96
CA ALA A 102 4.42 6.94 -6.16
C ALA A 102 3.07 6.21 -6.05
N VAL A 103 2.93 5.08 -6.74
CA VAL A 103 1.72 4.25 -6.70
C VAL A 103 1.50 3.65 -5.32
N PHE A 104 2.56 3.14 -4.68
CA PHE A 104 2.52 2.61 -3.32
C PHE A 104 2.02 3.66 -2.33
N ASN A 105 2.55 4.89 -2.38
CA ASN A 105 2.19 5.99 -1.47
C ASN A 105 0.74 6.49 -1.62
N HIS A 106 0.05 6.04 -2.68
CA HIS A 106 -1.39 6.23 -2.92
C HIS A 106 -2.18 4.92 -2.74
N GLY A 107 -1.59 3.91 -2.10
CA GLY A 107 -2.26 2.65 -1.74
C GLY A 107 -2.34 1.58 -2.84
N GLY A 108 -1.73 1.84 -4.00
CA GLY A 108 -1.76 0.94 -5.14
C GLY A 108 -0.80 -0.25 -5.02
N TYR A 109 -0.88 -1.05 -3.96
CA TYR A 109 0.12 -2.09 -3.68
C TYR A 109 0.25 -3.12 -4.81
N ALA A 110 -0.87 -3.61 -5.35
CA ALA A 110 -0.85 -4.58 -6.45
C ALA A 110 -0.22 -4.01 -7.73
N ALA A 111 -0.51 -2.73 -8.04
CA ALA A 111 0.07 -2.06 -9.20
C ALA A 111 1.56 -1.78 -9.00
N ALA A 112 1.98 -1.34 -7.81
CA ALA A 112 3.39 -1.16 -7.47
C ALA A 112 4.17 -2.48 -7.57
N ALA A 113 3.62 -3.59 -7.07
CA ALA A 113 4.23 -4.91 -7.18
C ALA A 113 4.37 -5.35 -8.65
N ALA A 114 3.35 -5.12 -9.48
CA ALA A 114 3.38 -5.46 -10.91
C ALA A 114 4.43 -4.65 -11.70
N LEU A 115 4.60 -3.36 -11.38
CA LEU A 115 5.66 -2.52 -11.95
C LEU A 115 7.04 -3.09 -11.62
N LEU A 116 7.27 -3.45 -10.35
CA LEU A 116 8.53 -4.02 -9.89
C LEU A 116 8.80 -5.40 -10.51
N ASP A 117 7.79 -6.26 -10.63
CA ASP A 117 7.93 -7.56 -11.31
C ASP A 117 8.34 -7.41 -12.78
N GLY A 118 7.76 -6.44 -13.48
CA GLY A 118 8.16 -6.10 -14.85
C GLY A 118 9.61 -5.62 -14.91
N ALA A 119 10.01 -4.75 -14.00
CA ALA A 119 11.37 -4.21 -13.94
C ALA A 119 12.42 -5.29 -13.61
N VAL A 120 12.15 -6.17 -12.63
CA VAL A 120 13.05 -7.29 -12.27
C VAL A 120 13.31 -8.22 -13.46
N LYS A 121 12.27 -8.51 -14.27
CA LYS A 121 12.40 -9.36 -15.46
C LYS A 121 13.26 -8.73 -16.56
N ASN A 122 13.25 -7.40 -16.67
CA ASN A 122 13.91 -6.67 -17.75
C ASN A 122 15.30 -6.12 -17.39
N ALA A 123 15.60 -5.93 -16.10
CA ALA A 123 16.91 -5.52 -15.64
C ALA A 123 17.98 -6.54 -16.10
N GLY A 124 19.13 -6.05 -16.55
CA GLY A 124 20.30 -6.87 -16.90
C GLY A 124 21.24 -7.03 -15.72
N GLN A 125 21.38 -5.98 -14.90
CA GLN A 125 22.29 -5.95 -13.76
C GLN A 125 21.76 -6.73 -12.55
N PRO A 126 22.56 -7.67 -11.98
CA PRO A 126 22.17 -8.42 -10.78
C PRO A 126 21.89 -7.54 -9.56
N ALA A 127 22.66 -6.45 -9.36
CA ALA A 127 22.45 -5.53 -8.24
C ALA A 127 21.06 -4.88 -8.30
N LEU A 128 20.73 -4.28 -9.45
CA LEU A 128 19.42 -3.66 -9.69
C LEU A 128 18.25 -4.66 -9.53
N LYS A 129 18.42 -5.92 -9.96
CA LYS A 129 17.40 -6.96 -9.73
C LYS A 129 17.12 -7.18 -8.25
N ARG A 130 18.17 -7.22 -7.42
CA ARG A 130 18.02 -7.38 -5.98
C ARG A 130 17.38 -6.15 -5.35
N GLU A 131 17.78 -4.94 -5.76
CA GLU A 131 17.14 -3.69 -5.33
C GLU A 131 15.64 -3.68 -5.61
N LEU A 132 15.24 -3.95 -6.85
CA LEU A 132 13.83 -4.02 -7.23
C LEU A 132 13.06 -5.12 -6.48
N ALA A 133 13.67 -6.29 -6.29
CA ALA A 133 13.06 -7.39 -5.54
C ALA A 133 12.90 -7.07 -4.04
N THR A 134 13.90 -6.41 -3.44
CA THR A 134 13.87 -5.96 -2.05
C THR A 134 12.80 -4.90 -1.83
N LEU A 135 12.66 -3.93 -2.75
CA LEU A 135 11.56 -2.97 -2.72
C LEU A 135 10.20 -3.65 -2.88
N LYS A 136 10.10 -4.65 -3.76
CA LYS A 136 8.87 -5.43 -3.93
C LYS A 136 8.50 -6.16 -2.65
N ALA A 137 9.45 -6.73 -1.93
CA ALA A 137 9.20 -7.34 -0.64
C ALA A 137 8.61 -6.34 0.38
N VAL A 138 9.05 -5.08 0.37
CA VAL A 138 8.41 -4.03 1.20
C VAL A 138 6.96 -3.79 0.76
N VAL A 139 6.70 -3.65 -0.54
CA VAL A 139 5.34 -3.47 -1.08
C VAL A 139 4.43 -4.64 -0.69
N ASP A 140 4.89 -5.87 -0.89
CA ASP A 140 4.15 -7.10 -0.57
C ASP A 140 3.87 -7.22 0.93
N ALA A 141 4.79 -6.75 1.79
CA ALA A 141 4.60 -6.76 3.24
C ALA A 141 3.41 -5.89 3.65
N TYR A 142 3.35 -4.65 3.16
CA TYR A 142 2.20 -3.76 3.43
C TYR A 142 0.91 -4.26 2.77
N ALA A 143 1.00 -4.86 1.57
CA ALA A 143 -0.16 -5.45 0.92
C ALA A 143 -0.78 -6.57 1.76
N ALA A 144 0.05 -7.48 2.30
CA ALA A 144 -0.38 -8.54 3.18
C ALA A 144 -0.91 -7.99 4.52
N TRP A 145 -0.22 -6.99 5.09
CA TRP A 145 -0.64 -6.37 6.35
C TRP A 145 -2.00 -5.69 6.22
N ASP A 146 -2.27 -5.02 5.09
CA ASP A 146 -3.55 -4.34 4.88
C ASP A 146 -4.75 -5.28 4.68
N CYS A 147 -4.44 -6.53 4.33
CA CYS A 147 -5.37 -7.66 4.28
C CYS A 147 -5.45 -8.44 5.61
N PHE A 148 -4.76 -7.99 6.66
CA PHE A 148 -4.65 -8.67 7.96
C PHE A 148 -4.00 -10.06 7.90
N ASP A 149 -3.23 -10.36 6.84
CA ASP A 149 -2.37 -11.55 6.78
C ASP A 149 -1.01 -11.20 7.41
N HIS A 150 -1.01 -11.07 8.75
CA HIS A 150 0.14 -10.61 9.52
C HIS A 150 1.33 -11.57 9.44
N ASP A 151 1.08 -12.88 9.29
CA ASP A 151 2.11 -13.89 9.08
C ASP A 151 2.86 -13.67 7.76
N LYS A 152 2.12 -13.47 6.67
CA LYS A 152 2.72 -13.18 5.37
C LYS A 152 3.39 -11.81 5.35
N ALA A 153 2.79 -10.81 5.98
CA ALA A 153 3.39 -9.48 6.12
C ALA A 153 4.76 -9.55 6.81
N LYS A 154 4.84 -10.26 7.95
CA LYS A 154 6.09 -10.49 8.68
C LYS A 154 7.16 -11.12 7.78
N ARG A 155 6.83 -12.19 7.05
CA ARG A 155 7.80 -12.88 6.16
C ARG A 155 8.37 -11.93 5.11
N HIS A 156 7.51 -11.12 4.47
CA HIS A 156 7.96 -10.15 3.48
C HIS A 156 8.80 -9.02 4.10
N PHE A 157 8.47 -8.54 5.30
CA PHE A 157 9.34 -7.61 6.02
C PHE A 157 10.69 -8.23 6.36
N ASP A 158 10.72 -9.48 6.84
CA ASP A 158 11.97 -10.20 7.12
C ASP A 158 12.83 -10.31 5.85
N ASP A 159 12.22 -10.61 4.70
CA ASP A 159 12.94 -10.72 3.43
C ASP A 159 13.50 -9.37 2.94
N ALA A 160 12.74 -8.27 3.12
CA ALA A 160 13.24 -6.92 2.84
C ALA A 160 14.40 -6.53 3.78
N LEU A 161 14.27 -6.81 5.08
CA LEU A 161 15.26 -6.44 6.10
C LEU A 161 16.55 -7.26 6.00
N LYS A 162 16.49 -8.53 5.56
CA LYS A 162 17.68 -9.33 5.22
C LYS A 162 18.52 -8.66 4.13
N ASN A 163 17.88 -7.94 3.21
CA ASN A 163 18.51 -7.27 2.08
C ASN A 163 18.53 -5.73 2.24
N ARG A 164 18.54 -5.22 3.49
CA ARG A 164 18.49 -3.78 3.79
C ARG A 164 19.53 -2.89 3.08
N ASN A 165 20.67 -3.46 2.66
CA ASN A 165 21.68 -2.72 1.90
C ASN A 165 21.18 -2.33 0.51
N ASP A 166 20.28 -3.13 -0.09
CA ASP A 166 19.66 -2.79 -1.36
C ASP A 166 18.67 -1.62 -1.19
N LEU A 167 17.98 -1.52 -0.04
CA LEU A 167 17.19 -0.33 0.29
C LEU A 167 18.07 0.92 0.46
N ALA A 168 19.33 0.75 0.86
CA ALA A 168 20.28 1.87 0.97
C ALA A 168 20.69 2.42 -0.39
N ALA A 169 20.78 1.54 -1.40
CA ALA A 169 21.03 1.93 -2.79
C ALA A 169 19.84 2.70 -3.39
N ILE A 170 18.62 2.36 -2.97
CA ILE A 170 17.39 3.01 -3.43
C ILE A 170 17.12 4.33 -2.69
N PHE A 171 17.34 4.37 -1.37
CA PHE A 171 16.97 5.49 -0.50
C PHE A 171 18.17 5.95 0.34
N PRO A 172 19.19 6.58 -0.27
CA PRO A 172 20.47 6.83 0.39
C PRO A 172 20.38 7.82 1.56
N HIS A 173 19.42 8.74 1.56
CA HIS A 173 19.28 9.77 2.58
C HIS A 173 18.39 9.34 3.76
N GLU A 174 17.49 8.38 3.54
CA GLU A 174 16.48 7.94 4.50
C GLU A 174 16.66 6.48 4.95
N THR A 175 17.73 5.80 4.51
CA THR A 175 17.92 4.36 4.77
C THR A 175 17.76 4.01 6.25
N ARG A 176 18.43 4.76 7.13
CA ARG A 176 18.45 4.45 8.57
C ARG A 176 17.06 4.56 9.19
N SER A 177 16.32 5.62 8.86
CA SER A 177 14.97 5.83 9.37
C SER A 177 13.99 4.83 8.75
N LEU A 178 14.13 4.52 7.46
CA LEU A 178 13.32 3.52 6.77
C LEU A 178 13.51 2.13 7.37
N VAL A 179 14.76 1.67 7.54
CA VAL A 179 15.05 0.34 8.12
C VAL A 179 14.51 0.22 9.54
N ALA A 180 14.78 1.20 10.41
CA ALA A 180 14.26 1.19 11.79
C ALA A 180 12.72 1.16 11.81
N ARG A 181 12.07 1.83 10.86
CA ARG A 181 10.62 1.82 10.71
C ARG A 181 10.09 0.47 10.25
N LEU A 182 10.73 -0.16 9.26
CA LEU A 182 10.38 -1.49 8.78
C LEU A 182 10.58 -2.56 9.87
N GLU A 183 11.60 -2.44 10.71
CA GLU A 183 11.81 -3.31 11.89
C GLU A 183 10.64 -3.20 12.87
N ARG A 184 10.24 -1.97 13.25
CA ARG A 184 9.07 -1.76 14.12
C ARG A 184 7.79 -2.34 13.51
N HIS A 185 7.60 -2.18 12.20
CA HIS A 185 6.44 -2.70 11.49
C HIS A 185 6.43 -4.23 11.44
N ARG A 186 7.60 -4.85 11.21
CA ARG A 186 7.80 -6.31 11.28
C ARG A 186 7.46 -6.84 12.66
N ASP A 187 7.98 -6.21 13.72
CA ASP A 187 7.75 -6.64 15.10
C ASP A 187 6.27 -6.54 15.48
N ARG A 188 5.59 -5.48 15.01
CA ARG A 188 4.15 -5.33 15.18
C ARG A 188 3.35 -6.40 14.43
N ALA A 189 3.68 -6.69 13.18
CA ALA A 189 3.05 -7.77 12.42
C ALA A 189 3.26 -9.13 13.11
N MET A 190 4.47 -9.38 13.64
CA MET A 190 4.77 -10.59 14.40
C MET A 190 3.94 -10.70 15.69
N GLN A 191 3.80 -9.62 16.44
CA GLN A 191 2.96 -9.58 17.64
C GLN A 191 1.50 -9.92 17.31
N LEU A 192 0.96 -9.33 16.24
CA LEU A 192 -0.43 -9.53 15.81
C LEU A 192 -0.69 -10.94 15.31
N ALA A 193 0.25 -11.52 14.54
CA ALA A 193 0.14 -12.88 14.02
C ALA A 193 0.06 -13.95 15.14
N SER A 194 0.67 -13.68 16.30
CA SER A 194 0.63 -14.60 17.43
C SER A 194 -0.64 -14.56 18.28
N ALA A 195 -1.54 -13.59 18.03
CA ALA A 195 -2.73 -13.37 18.82
C ALA A 195 -3.96 -14.02 18.17
N ASN A 196 -4.57 -14.99 18.85
CA ASN A 196 -5.81 -15.64 18.41
C ASN A 196 -7.08 -14.87 18.82
N GLU A 197 -6.93 -13.85 19.65
CA GLU A 197 -8.02 -13.05 20.19
C GLU A 197 -7.71 -11.55 20.05
N PRO A 198 -8.73 -10.68 19.98
CA PRO A 198 -8.51 -9.23 19.91
C PRO A 198 -7.70 -8.73 21.10
N THR A 199 -6.71 -7.88 20.85
CA THR A 199 -5.88 -7.21 21.86
C THR A 199 -5.89 -5.70 21.64
N ALA A 200 -5.31 -4.91 22.56
CA ALA A 200 -5.11 -3.48 22.33
C ALA A 200 -4.29 -3.21 21.04
N ALA A 201 -3.30 -4.05 20.75
CA ALA A 201 -2.50 -3.95 19.52
C ALA A 201 -3.35 -4.14 18.25
N TRP A 202 -4.33 -5.04 18.28
CA TRP A 202 -5.30 -5.24 17.19
C TRP A 202 -6.20 -4.02 16.98
N VAL A 203 -6.69 -3.41 18.08
CA VAL A 203 -7.51 -2.19 17.99
C VAL A 203 -6.72 -1.08 17.32
N GLU A 204 -5.47 -0.88 17.73
CA GLU A 204 -4.61 0.13 17.13
C GLU A 204 -4.26 -0.21 15.67
N ASP A 205 -4.02 -1.48 15.34
CA ASP A 205 -3.77 -1.91 13.95
C ASP A 205 -4.96 -1.61 13.04
N LEU A 206 -6.18 -1.89 13.51
CA LEU A 206 -7.41 -1.56 12.79
C LEU A 206 -7.57 -0.05 12.56
N VAL A 207 -7.23 0.77 13.55
CA VAL A 207 -7.25 2.24 13.41
C VAL A 207 -6.21 2.70 12.38
N ARG A 208 -4.98 2.20 12.45
CA ARG A 208 -3.91 2.54 11.51
C ARG A 208 -4.25 2.08 10.08
N ASN A 209 -4.82 0.89 9.93
CA ASN A 209 -5.27 0.36 8.65
C ASN A 209 -6.43 1.20 8.08
N ALA A 210 -7.40 1.59 8.92
CA ALA A 210 -8.47 2.49 8.52
C ALA A 210 -7.94 3.83 7.98
N ARG A 211 -6.91 4.41 8.60
CA ARG A 211 -6.24 5.62 8.10
C ARG A 211 -5.61 5.42 6.73
N ARG A 212 -4.96 4.28 6.49
CA ARG A 212 -4.39 3.95 5.17
C ARG A 212 -5.48 3.87 4.10
N ARG A 213 -6.59 3.17 4.38
CA ARG A 213 -7.75 3.11 3.46
C ARG A 213 -8.38 4.48 3.20
N ALA A 214 -8.51 5.32 4.21
CA ALA A 214 -9.04 6.67 4.06
C ALA A 214 -8.11 7.56 3.22
N ALA A 215 -6.79 7.40 3.34
CA ALA A 215 -5.81 8.11 2.51
C ALA A 215 -5.90 7.74 1.01
N GLU A 216 -6.52 6.61 0.67
CA GLU A 216 -6.84 6.20 -0.70
C GLU A 216 -8.21 6.71 -1.20
N GLY A 217 -8.96 7.42 -0.36
CA GLY A 217 -10.36 7.78 -0.63
C GLY A 217 -11.35 6.60 -0.50
N ARG A 218 -10.92 5.46 0.05
CA ARG A 218 -11.76 4.27 0.25
C ARG A 218 -12.46 4.32 1.61
N PHE A 219 -13.44 5.21 1.73
CA PHE A 219 -14.08 5.50 3.02
C PHE A 219 -14.98 4.37 3.55
N ASP A 220 -15.69 3.63 2.70
CA ASP A 220 -16.45 2.45 3.14
C ASP A 220 -15.54 1.39 3.78
N ASP A 221 -14.40 1.12 3.14
CA ASP A 221 -13.35 0.24 3.67
C ASP A 221 -12.79 0.73 5.01
N ALA A 222 -12.52 2.03 5.12
CA ALA A 222 -12.00 2.64 6.33
C ALA A 222 -13.00 2.54 7.48
N VAL A 223 -14.28 2.83 7.22
CA VAL A 223 -15.36 2.78 8.21
C VAL A 223 -15.61 1.35 8.69
N ALA A 224 -15.56 0.35 7.80
CA ALA A 224 -15.66 -1.05 8.20
C ALA A 224 -14.58 -1.45 9.23
N ARG A 225 -13.34 -0.96 9.03
CA ARG A 225 -12.22 -1.20 9.95
C ARG A 225 -12.38 -0.47 11.28
N LEU A 226 -12.86 0.78 11.27
CA LEU A 226 -13.19 1.50 12.51
C LEU A 226 -14.31 0.80 13.28
N TYR A 227 -15.35 0.32 12.60
CA TYR A 227 -16.42 -0.46 13.22
C TYR A 227 -15.87 -1.70 13.93
N ARG A 228 -15.02 -2.48 13.23
CA ARG A 228 -14.34 -3.64 13.84
C ARG A 228 -13.46 -3.22 15.02
N ALA A 229 -12.83 -2.05 14.97
CA ALA A 229 -12.02 -1.53 16.08
C ALA A 229 -12.87 -1.20 17.32
N PHE A 230 -14.06 -0.63 17.17
CA PHE A 230 -15.00 -0.44 18.28
C PHE A 230 -15.44 -1.78 18.89
N GLU A 231 -15.71 -2.80 18.07
CA GLU A 231 -16.06 -4.14 18.56
C GLU A 231 -14.88 -4.77 19.31
N ALA A 232 -13.68 -4.72 18.73
CA ALA A 232 -12.47 -5.27 19.32
C ALA A 232 -12.15 -4.58 20.65
N LEU A 233 -12.34 -3.26 20.75
CA LEU A 233 -12.13 -2.51 21.97
C LEU A 233 -13.09 -2.95 23.08
N ALA A 234 -14.37 -3.13 22.76
CA ALA A 234 -15.34 -3.64 23.72
C ALA A 234 -15.00 -5.06 24.17
N GLN A 235 -14.64 -5.95 23.23
CA GLN A 235 -14.20 -7.33 23.50
C GLN A 235 -13.00 -7.37 24.44
N VAL A 236 -11.96 -6.58 24.17
CA VAL A 236 -10.77 -6.46 25.02
C VAL A 236 -11.17 -6.01 26.42
N ARG A 237 -11.95 -4.93 26.53
CA ARG A 237 -12.35 -4.36 27.82
C ARG A 237 -13.19 -5.33 28.66
N LEU A 238 -14.16 -6.00 28.03
CA LEU A 238 -15.03 -6.99 28.65
C LEU A 238 -14.24 -8.18 29.18
N ARG A 239 -13.30 -8.70 28.39
CA ARG A 239 -12.43 -9.81 28.80
C ARG A 239 -11.51 -9.44 29.96
N GLU A 240 -10.84 -8.29 29.85
CA GLU A 240 -9.79 -7.90 30.81
C GLU A 240 -10.33 -7.37 32.14
N LYS A 241 -11.54 -6.79 32.16
CA LYS A 241 -12.09 -6.13 33.36
C LYS A 241 -13.38 -6.72 33.89
N HIS A 242 -14.13 -7.46 33.08
CA HIS A 242 -15.48 -7.90 33.43
C HIS A 242 -15.69 -9.41 33.29
N GLY A 243 -14.63 -10.19 32.99
CA GLY A 243 -14.68 -11.65 32.98
C GLY A 243 -15.53 -12.26 31.85
N VAL A 244 -15.86 -11.48 30.82
CA VAL A 244 -16.56 -11.97 29.62
C VAL A 244 -15.51 -12.31 28.57
N SER A 245 -15.09 -13.57 28.53
CA SER A 245 -13.99 -14.05 27.66
C SER A 245 -14.38 -14.23 26.20
N ASP A 246 -15.62 -14.67 25.92
CA ASP A 246 -16.12 -14.89 24.57
C ASP A 246 -17.47 -14.17 24.36
N THR A 247 -17.45 -13.12 23.55
CA THR A 247 -18.65 -12.36 23.19
C THR A 247 -19.61 -13.13 22.27
N LYS A 248 -19.22 -14.27 21.70
CA LYS A 248 -20.09 -15.11 20.85
C LYS A 248 -21.01 -16.01 21.66
N ALA A 249 -20.63 -16.33 22.90
CA ALA A 249 -21.34 -17.26 23.77
C ALA A 249 -21.37 -16.75 25.22
N VAL A 250 -22.07 -15.64 25.46
CA VAL A 250 -22.17 -15.03 26.79
C VAL A 250 -23.33 -15.64 27.57
N LEU A 251 -23.08 -16.03 28.83
CA LEU A 251 -24.10 -16.50 29.76
C LEU A 251 -24.79 -15.32 30.46
N LEU A 252 -26.08 -15.44 30.74
CA LEU A 252 -26.85 -14.45 31.52
C LEU A 252 -26.23 -14.15 32.90
N SER A 253 -25.54 -15.12 33.51
CA SER A 253 -24.85 -14.95 34.79
C SER A 253 -23.65 -13.98 34.71
N GLN A 254 -23.05 -13.81 33.53
CA GLN A 254 -21.93 -12.89 33.31
C GLN A 254 -22.37 -11.45 33.08
N LEU A 255 -23.68 -11.20 32.99
CA LEU A 255 -24.23 -9.86 32.79
C LEU A 255 -24.51 -9.15 34.13
N PRO A 256 -24.48 -7.80 34.14
CA PRO A 256 -25.02 -7.02 35.26
C PRO A 256 -26.53 -7.26 35.44
N ASP A 257 -27.03 -7.14 36.68
CA ASP A 257 -28.40 -7.56 37.06
C ASP A 257 -29.51 -6.90 36.22
N THR A 258 -29.32 -5.64 35.85
CA THR A 258 -30.25 -4.88 34.99
C THR A 258 -30.42 -5.56 33.63
N LEU A 259 -29.31 -5.88 32.96
CA LEU A 259 -29.33 -6.54 31.65
C LEU A 259 -29.71 -8.01 31.75
N ARG A 260 -29.37 -8.69 32.86
CA ARG A 260 -29.82 -10.07 33.10
C ARG A 260 -31.34 -10.17 33.10
N THR A 261 -32.00 -9.20 33.73
CA THR A 261 -33.47 -9.13 33.77
C THR A 261 -34.05 -8.77 32.42
N GLU A 262 -33.50 -7.74 31.77
CA GLU A 262 -33.96 -7.28 30.44
C GLU A 262 -33.81 -8.36 29.36
N TRP A 263 -32.70 -9.12 29.39
CA TRP A 263 -32.34 -10.07 28.35
C TRP A 263 -32.63 -11.53 28.72
N ALA A 264 -33.43 -11.76 29.77
CA ALA A 264 -33.74 -13.09 30.28
C ALA A 264 -34.24 -14.07 29.19
N ASN A 265 -34.94 -13.55 28.18
CA ASN A 265 -35.53 -14.33 27.08
C ASN A 265 -34.71 -14.32 25.77
N ARG A 266 -33.52 -13.71 25.73
CA ARG A 266 -32.69 -13.63 24.49
C ARG A 266 -31.89 -14.91 24.18
N GLY A 267 -31.71 -15.80 25.16
CA GLY A 267 -30.88 -17.00 24.99
C GLY A 267 -31.53 -18.08 24.12
N ARG A 268 -30.74 -18.75 23.27
CA ARG A 268 -31.13 -20.04 22.65
C ARG A 268 -30.79 -21.20 23.59
N ASP A 269 -31.03 -22.46 23.19
CA ASP A 269 -30.68 -23.66 23.96
C ASP A 269 -29.29 -23.50 24.64
N ASN A 270 -29.23 -23.72 25.96
CA ASN A 270 -28.15 -23.37 26.92
C ASN A 270 -28.07 -21.92 27.45
N ARG A 271 -29.04 -21.04 27.17
CA ARG A 271 -29.11 -19.64 27.66
C ARG A 271 -27.89 -18.77 27.33
N CYS A 272 -27.14 -19.13 26.29
CA CYS A 272 -26.07 -18.31 25.75
C CYS A 272 -26.55 -17.48 24.55
N PHE A 273 -25.89 -16.34 24.32
CA PHE A 273 -26.16 -15.49 23.16
C PHE A 273 -24.92 -14.69 22.77
N MET A 274 -24.91 -14.19 21.53
CA MET A 274 -23.84 -13.37 20.98
C MET A 274 -24.09 -11.89 21.28
N LEU A 275 -23.07 -11.18 21.75
CA LEU A 275 -23.06 -9.74 21.87
C LEU A 275 -22.57 -9.13 20.56
N GLY A 276 -23.46 -8.43 19.85
CA GLY A 276 -23.06 -7.49 18.79
C GLY A 276 -22.41 -6.23 19.39
N LEU A 277 -21.89 -5.35 18.54
CA LEU A 277 -21.24 -4.09 18.95
C LEU A 277 -22.04 -3.33 20.02
N GLN A 278 -23.29 -2.98 19.72
CA GLN A 278 -24.12 -2.18 20.63
C GLN A 278 -24.37 -2.90 21.96
N ASP A 279 -24.67 -4.20 21.92
CA ASP A 279 -24.89 -4.98 23.14
C ASP A 279 -23.62 -5.07 24.00
N ALA A 280 -22.44 -5.27 23.40
CA ALA A 280 -21.17 -5.29 24.13
C ALA A 280 -20.90 -3.97 24.87
N TRP A 281 -21.18 -2.83 24.23
CA TRP A 281 -21.07 -1.52 24.85
C TRP A 281 -22.14 -1.29 25.94
N ARG A 282 -23.37 -1.78 25.75
CA ARG A 282 -24.41 -1.76 26.79
C ARG A 282 -24.00 -2.54 28.03
N VAL A 283 -23.37 -3.71 27.86
CA VAL A 283 -22.82 -4.49 28.99
C VAL A 283 -21.76 -3.68 29.73
N LEU A 284 -20.80 -3.06 29.03
CA LEU A 284 -19.80 -2.20 29.66
C LEU A 284 -20.44 -1.07 30.47
N LYS A 285 -21.43 -0.37 29.91
CA LYS A 285 -22.18 0.67 30.63
C LYS A 285 -22.92 0.10 31.85
N GLY A 286 -23.55 -1.06 31.70
CA GLY A 286 -24.26 -1.76 32.79
C GLY A 286 -23.34 -2.19 33.93
N CYS A 287 -22.07 -2.51 33.64
CA CYS A 287 -21.03 -2.75 34.64
C CYS A 287 -20.45 -1.45 35.25
N ASN A 288 -21.04 -0.29 34.97
CA ASN A 288 -20.56 1.04 35.36
C ASN A 288 -19.13 1.36 34.87
N ASP A 289 -18.72 0.76 33.75
CA ASP A 289 -17.40 0.97 33.18
C ASP A 289 -17.27 2.39 32.60
N ALA A 290 -16.15 3.07 32.89
CA ALA A 290 -15.90 4.43 32.41
C ALA A 290 -15.83 4.50 30.88
N LEU A 291 -15.23 3.50 30.23
CA LEU A 291 -15.16 3.42 28.77
C LEU A 291 -16.54 3.20 28.17
N GLY A 292 -17.32 2.32 28.81
CA GLY A 292 -18.73 2.09 28.50
C GLY A 292 -19.53 3.38 28.52
N ARG A 293 -19.50 4.14 29.63
CA ARG A 293 -20.21 5.43 29.74
C ARG A 293 -19.78 6.44 28.67
N LYS A 294 -18.47 6.59 28.45
CA LYS A 294 -17.92 7.51 27.45
C LYS A 294 -18.40 7.21 26.04
N PHE A 295 -18.56 5.93 25.67
CA PHE A 295 -19.11 5.55 24.36
C PHE A 295 -20.52 6.14 24.13
N PHE A 296 -21.40 6.08 25.14
CA PHE A 296 -22.75 6.63 25.03
C PHE A 296 -22.74 8.17 25.07
N GLU A 297 -21.89 8.79 25.89
CA GLU A 297 -21.72 10.25 25.92
C GLU A 297 -21.27 10.82 24.57
N LEU A 298 -20.45 10.05 23.83
CA LEU A 298 -20.03 10.40 22.47
C LEU A 298 -21.15 10.20 21.43
N GLY A 299 -22.36 9.78 21.79
CA GLY A 299 -23.47 9.58 20.85
C GLY A 299 -23.18 8.49 19.81
N LEU A 300 -22.59 7.37 20.26
CA LEU A 300 -22.28 6.20 19.43
C LEU A 300 -23.33 5.08 19.57
N ALA A 301 -24.29 5.24 20.47
CA ALA A 301 -25.43 4.34 20.61
C ALA A 301 -26.23 4.22 19.30
N ASP A 302 -27.10 3.21 19.22
CA ASP A 302 -27.99 3.00 18.07
C ASP A 302 -29.15 4.00 18.08
N GLU A 303 -28.82 5.27 17.89
CA GLU A 303 -29.73 6.40 17.91
C GLU A 303 -29.64 7.18 16.60
N PRO A 304 -30.73 7.85 16.17
CA PRO A 304 -30.70 8.70 14.98
C PRO A 304 -29.55 9.71 15.03
N GLY A 305 -28.71 9.72 13.99
CA GLY A 305 -27.54 10.61 13.89
C GLY A 305 -26.22 9.99 14.39
N SER A 306 -26.25 8.78 14.96
CA SER A 306 -25.02 8.06 15.29
C SER A 306 -24.22 7.71 14.02
N PRO A 307 -22.91 8.00 13.98
CA PRO A 307 -22.09 7.66 12.82
C PRO A 307 -21.87 6.15 12.67
N LEU A 308 -22.11 5.34 13.71
CA LEU A 308 -22.12 3.88 13.61
C LEU A 308 -23.39 3.36 12.91
N VAL A 309 -24.51 4.07 13.04
CA VAL A 309 -25.75 3.76 12.31
C VAL A 309 -25.64 4.12 10.84
N ALA A 310 -24.91 5.19 10.51
CA ALA A 310 -24.60 5.52 9.11
C ALA A 310 -23.88 4.38 8.37
N ARG A 311 -23.04 3.59 9.07
CA ARG A 311 -22.44 2.37 8.49
C ARG A 311 -23.50 1.34 8.11
N ASN A 312 -24.58 1.17 8.86
CA ASN A 312 -25.60 0.16 8.55
C ASN A 312 -26.28 0.42 7.19
N GLN A 313 -26.30 1.67 6.74
CA GLN A 313 -26.82 2.08 5.44
C GLN A 313 -25.81 1.91 4.29
N SER A 314 -24.54 1.57 4.61
CA SER A 314 -23.48 1.33 3.64
C SER A 314 -23.71 0.07 2.80
N ILE A 315 -23.24 0.10 1.55
CA ILE A 315 -23.15 -1.07 0.67
C ILE A 315 -22.24 -2.19 1.23
N LEU A 316 -21.23 -1.87 2.03
CA LEU A 316 -20.37 -2.85 2.71
C LEU A 316 -20.96 -3.31 4.07
N ALA A 317 -22.24 -3.02 4.31
CA ALA A 317 -22.99 -3.42 5.49
C ALA A 317 -24.34 -4.02 5.10
N HIS A 318 -25.45 -3.34 5.39
CA HIS A 318 -26.81 -3.82 5.16
C HIS A 318 -27.63 -2.89 4.25
N GLY A 319 -27.04 -1.81 3.75
CA GLY A 319 -27.70 -0.85 2.89
C GLY A 319 -27.09 -0.77 1.49
N PHE A 320 -27.31 0.36 0.82
CA PHE A 320 -26.92 0.57 -0.57
C PHE A 320 -26.31 1.96 -0.83
N GLN A 321 -26.07 2.75 0.22
CA GLN A 321 -25.46 4.08 0.10
C GLN A 321 -23.94 3.99 0.26
N PRO A 322 -23.14 4.77 -0.46
CA PRO A 322 -21.72 4.90 -0.17
C PRO A 322 -21.49 5.71 1.10
N VAL A 323 -20.39 5.45 1.79
CA VAL A 323 -19.97 6.24 2.96
C VAL A 323 -18.88 7.23 2.53
N GLY A 324 -19.03 8.49 2.89
CA GLY A 324 -18.06 9.55 2.61
C GLY A 324 -17.13 9.87 3.78
N GLU A 325 -16.14 10.72 3.49
CA GLU A 325 -15.17 11.25 4.46
C GLU A 325 -15.79 11.77 5.77
N PRO A 326 -16.91 12.53 5.79
CA PRO A 326 -17.45 13.07 7.03
C PRO A 326 -17.85 11.99 8.06
N VAL A 327 -18.29 10.82 7.60
CA VAL A 327 -18.64 9.71 8.49
C VAL A 327 -17.37 9.06 9.04
N TYR A 328 -16.38 8.82 8.18
CA TYR A 328 -15.07 8.31 8.58
C TYR A 328 -14.41 9.22 9.64
N SER A 329 -14.30 10.52 9.37
CA SER A 329 -13.63 11.47 10.27
C SER A 329 -14.30 11.51 11.64
N ARG A 330 -15.64 11.57 11.69
CA ARG A 330 -16.39 11.52 12.96
C ARG A 330 -16.17 10.21 13.73
N LEU A 331 -16.17 9.06 13.06
CA LEU A 331 -15.91 7.77 13.72
C LEU A 331 -14.49 7.70 14.24
N HIS A 332 -13.53 8.13 13.44
CA HIS A 332 -12.12 8.11 13.77
C HIS A 332 -11.84 8.99 14.99
N GLU A 333 -12.32 10.24 15.00
CA GLU A 333 -12.20 11.16 16.14
C GLU A 333 -12.80 10.57 17.42
N LYS A 334 -14.05 10.08 17.35
CA LYS A 334 -14.72 9.49 18.52
C LYS A 334 -13.99 8.25 19.03
N LEU A 335 -13.46 7.40 18.14
CA LEU A 335 -12.68 6.24 18.55
C LEU A 335 -11.38 6.65 19.25
N LEU A 336 -10.68 7.67 18.75
CA LEU A 336 -9.48 8.21 19.40
C LEU A 336 -9.76 8.78 20.80
N CYS A 337 -10.98 9.23 21.08
CA CYS A 337 -11.38 9.59 22.44
C CYS A 337 -11.50 8.36 23.37
N LEU A 338 -11.64 7.15 22.84
CA LEU A 338 -11.80 5.91 23.60
C LEU A 338 -10.50 5.10 23.71
N VAL A 339 -9.57 5.25 22.77
CA VAL A 339 -8.31 4.51 22.74
C VAL A 339 -7.13 5.38 23.14
N SER A 340 -6.19 4.81 23.90
CA SER A 340 -4.87 5.40 24.09
C SER A 340 -3.94 4.88 23.00
N LEU A 341 -3.69 5.69 21.97
CA LEU A 341 -2.71 5.37 20.93
C LEU A 341 -1.40 6.09 21.18
N GLU A 342 -0.29 5.42 20.92
CA GLU A 342 0.99 6.11 20.82
C GLU A 342 0.94 7.12 19.68
N ALA A 343 1.45 8.32 19.93
CA ALA A 343 1.54 9.36 18.91
C ALA A 343 2.57 8.93 17.86
N THR A 344 2.08 8.47 16.70
CA THR A 344 2.91 8.19 15.53
C THR A 344 2.47 9.03 14.35
N ASP A 345 3.40 9.27 13.44
CA ASP A 345 3.12 9.91 12.16
C ASP A 345 2.00 9.16 11.43
N PRO A 346 0.88 9.83 11.07
CA PRO A 346 -0.22 9.20 10.33
C PRO A 346 0.19 8.69 8.93
N HIS A 347 1.35 9.12 8.43
CA HIS A 347 1.94 8.70 7.17
C HIS A 347 3.19 7.83 7.36
N ASP A 348 3.36 7.20 8.53
CA ASP A 348 4.49 6.31 8.83
C ASP A 348 4.65 5.12 7.88
N TRP A 349 3.64 4.81 7.07
CA TRP A 349 3.69 3.75 6.08
C TRP A 349 4.25 4.20 4.72
N ARG A 350 4.26 5.51 4.41
CA ARG A 350 4.70 6.01 3.10
C ARG A 350 6.21 5.84 2.91
N LEU A 351 6.60 5.37 1.73
CA LEU A 351 8.00 5.29 1.32
C LEU A 351 8.55 6.69 1.01
N PRO A 352 9.84 6.95 1.33
CA PRO A 352 10.50 8.17 0.90
C PRO A 352 10.56 8.23 -0.63
N VAL A 353 10.69 9.45 -1.16
CA VAL A 353 10.95 9.63 -2.59
C VAL A 353 12.42 9.24 -2.84
N PRO A 354 12.73 8.35 -3.81
CA PRO A 354 14.08 7.88 -4.10
C PRO A 354 15.08 8.98 -4.43
#